data_AF-A0A526YGM0-F1
#
_entry.id   AF-A0A526YGM0-F1
#
_cell.length_a   1.000
_cell.length_b   1.000
_cell.length_c   1.000
_cell.angle_alpha   90.00
_cell.angle_beta   90.00
_cell.angle_gamma   90.00
#
_symmetry.space_group_name_H-M   'P 1'
#
loop_
_entity.id
_entity.type
_entity.pdbx_description
1 polymer ?
#
loop_
_entity_poly.entity_id
_entity_poly.type
_entity_poly.pdbx_seq_one_letter_code
_entity_poly.pdbx_strand_id
1 'polypeptide(L)'
;DTAIIDPPLVISARGRAMRIEALNSRGEMLLPVVGKALGGLDEVTIAETSKKLIRLDVAKPGRVFTEEERSRVPSVFTVLRAITALFKTEEDANLGLYGAFGYDLAFQFDP
;
A
#
# COMPACT_ATOMS: atom_id res chain seq x y z
N ASP A 1 -14.02 20.95 -0.74
CA ASP A 1 -13.19 20.48 -1.85
C ASP A 1 -11.77 20.24 -1.39
N THR A 2 -11.24 19.05 -1.68
CA THR A 2 -9.84 18.71 -1.46
C THR A 2 -9.21 18.49 -2.83
N ALA A 3 -8.23 19.34 -3.19
CA ALA A 3 -7.41 19.16 -4.38
C ALA A 3 -6.00 18.80 -3.96
N ILE A 4 -5.44 17.73 -4.52
CA ILE A 4 -4.06 17.34 -4.28
C ILE A 4 -3.20 17.90 -5.40
N ILE A 5 -2.29 18.79 -5.04
CA ILE A 5 -1.32 19.39 -5.95
C ILE A 5 0.04 18.77 -5.67
N ASP A 6 0.68 18.22 -6.70
CA ASP A 6 2.02 17.64 -6.64
C ASP A 6 2.21 16.57 -5.54
N PRO A 7 1.42 15.46 -5.57
CA PRO A 7 1.59 14.38 -4.61
C PRO A 7 2.99 13.76 -4.69
N PRO A 8 3.63 13.40 -3.57
CA PRO A 8 4.98 12.85 -3.61
C PRO A 8 5.03 11.42 -4.14
N LEU A 9 3.99 10.62 -3.87
CA LEU A 9 3.92 9.21 -4.21
C LEU A 9 2.61 8.88 -4.93
N VAL A 10 2.64 7.86 -5.78
CA VAL A 10 1.45 7.15 -6.25
C VAL A 10 1.57 5.67 -5.91
N ILE A 11 0.45 5.08 -5.49
CA ILE A 11 0.34 3.65 -5.21
C ILE A 11 -0.66 3.07 -6.21
N SER A 12 -0.25 2.03 -6.94
CA SER A 12 -1.13 1.30 -7.86
C SER A 12 -1.07 -0.19 -7.58
N ALA A 13 -2.16 -0.90 -7.90
CA ALA A 13 -2.25 -2.33 -7.73
C ALA A 13 -3.02 -2.96 -8.89
N ARG A 14 -2.63 -4.18 -9.26
CA ARG A 14 -3.40 -5.05 -10.14
C ARG A 14 -3.37 -6.46 -9.57
N GLY A 15 -4.51 -6.93 -9.08
CA GLY A 15 -4.53 -8.11 -8.21
C GLY A 15 -3.62 -7.88 -7.00
N ARG A 16 -2.66 -8.78 -6.77
CA ARG A 16 -1.75 -8.73 -5.62
C ARG A 16 -0.41 -8.05 -5.90
N ALA A 17 -0.13 -7.74 -7.17
CA ALA A 17 1.05 -6.98 -7.55
C ALA A 17 0.79 -5.49 -7.33
N MET A 18 1.68 -4.84 -6.58
CA MET A 18 1.60 -3.41 -6.28
C MET A 18 2.87 -2.68 -6.70
N ARG A 19 2.71 -1.39 -6.99
CA ARG A 19 3.78 -0.45 -7.29
C ARG A 19 3.62 0.79 -6.42
N ILE A 20 4.73 1.28 -5.89
CA ILE A 20 4.80 2.56 -5.19
C ILE A 20 5.86 3.39 -5.92
N GLU A 21 5.43 4.47 -6.54
CA GLU A 21 6.26 5.29 -7.43
C GLU A 21 6.44 6.69 -6.86
N ALA A 22 7.67 7.19 -6.90
CA ALA A 22 7.96 8.58 -6.58
C ALA A 22 7.62 9.47 -7.79
N LEU A 23 6.80 10.49 -7.57
CA LEU A 23 6.40 11.45 -8.60
C LEU A 23 7.29 12.70 -8.62
N ASN A 24 8.03 12.94 -7.55
CA ASN A 24 8.96 14.05 -7.41
C ASN A 24 10.08 13.69 -6.40
N SER A 25 11.01 14.61 -6.18
CA SER A 25 12.14 14.41 -5.26
C SER A 25 11.71 14.17 -3.81
N ARG A 26 10.56 14.69 -3.38
CA ARG A 26 10.02 14.38 -2.03
C ARG A 26 9.63 12.90 -1.95
N GLY A 27 8.99 12.37 -3.00
CA GLY A 27 8.69 10.95 -3.12
C GLY A 27 9.93 10.06 -3.05
N GLU A 28 11.02 10.44 -3.73
CA GLU A 28 12.26 9.68 -3.71
C GLU A 28 12.84 9.56 -2.30
N MET A 29 12.66 10.59 -1.46
CA MET A 29 13.08 10.59 -0.06
C MET A 29 12.17 9.72 0.84
N LEU A 30 10.90 9.55 0.48
CA LEU A 30 9.94 8.74 1.24
C LEU A 30 10.08 7.24 0.95
N LEU A 31 10.45 6.86 -0.27
CA LEU A 31 10.51 5.45 -0.68
C LEU A 31 11.39 4.57 0.22
N PRO A 32 12.61 4.96 0.65
CA PRO A 32 13.41 4.12 1.55
C PRO A 32 12.71 3.82 2.88
N VAL A 33 11.97 4.79 3.44
CA VAL A 33 11.25 4.63 4.70
C VAL A 33 10.04 3.72 4.52
N VAL A 34 9.29 3.92 3.42
CA VAL A 34 8.19 3.03 3.03
C VAL A 34 8.69 1.60 2.81
N GLY A 35 9.78 1.44 2.05
CA GLY A 35 10.38 0.13 1.76
C GLY A 35 10.81 -0.61 3.03
N LYS A 36 11.38 0.10 4.01
CA LYS A 36 11.74 -0.48 5.31
C LYS A 36 10.50 -0.95 6.08
N ALA A 37 9.43 -0.16 6.11
CA ALA A 37 8.19 -0.54 6.80
C ALA A 37 7.53 -1.76 6.14
N LEU A 38 7.50 -1.80 4.81
CA LEU A 38 6.90 -2.91 4.05
C LEU A 38 7.76 -4.18 4.08
N GLY A 39 9.09 -4.05 4.14
CA GLY A 39 10.00 -5.19 4.25
C GLY A 39 9.93 -5.91 5.60
N GLY A 40 9.23 -5.35 6.59
CA GLY A 40 8.96 -6.00 7.88
C GLY A 40 7.64 -6.77 7.94
N LEU A 41 6.88 -6.83 6.84
CA LEU A 41 5.60 -7.55 6.79
C LEU A 41 5.80 -8.95 6.20
N ASP A 42 5.40 -9.98 6.94
CA ASP A 42 5.51 -11.37 6.50
C ASP A 42 4.64 -11.66 5.26
N GLU A 43 3.57 -10.89 5.07
CA GLU A 43 2.65 -11.03 3.94
C GLU A 43 3.13 -10.34 2.65
N VAL A 44 4.29 -9.67 2.65
CA VAL A 44 4.76 -8.86 1.53
C VAL A 44 6.12 -9.36 1.03
N THR A 45 6.23 -9.57 -0.27
CA THR A 45 7.52 -9.82 -0.93
C THR A 45 7.89 -8.62 -1.78
N ILE A 46 9.02 -7.97 -1.48
CA ILE A 46 9.54 -6.86 -2.29
C ILE A 46 10.38 -7.44 -3.43
N ALA A 47 9.93 -7.19 -4.67
CA ALA A 47 10.58 -7.69 -5.88
C ALA A 47 11.62 -6.72 -6.46
N GLU A 48 11.43 -5.41 -6.25
CA GLU A 48 12.38 -4.38 -6.70
C GLU A 48 12.32 -3.17 -5.79
N THR A 49 13.47 -2.58 -5.50
CA THR A 49 13.58 -1.24 -4.92
C THR A 49 14.56 -0.38 -5.72
N SER A 50 14.21 0.88 -5.89
CA SER A 50 15.06 1.91 -6.46
C SER A 50 14.72 3.26 -5.84
N LYS A 51 15.43 4.33 -6.25
CA LYS A 51 15.09 5.70 -5.84
C LYS A 51 13.68 6.14 -6.26
N LYS A 52 13.09 5.50 -7.27
CA LYS A 52 11.82 5.94 -7.88
C LYS A 52 10.70 4.92 -7.80
N LEU A 53 10.97 3.68 -7.40
CA LEU A 53 10.02 2.59 -7.45
C LEU A 53 10.26 1.57 -6.35
N ILE A 54 9.18 1.12 -5.73
CA ILE A 54 9.09 -0.17 -5.04
C ILE A 54 8.08 -1.03 -5.81
N ARG A 55 8.48 -2.24 -6.21
CA ARG A 55 7.55 -3.28 -6.65
C ARG A 55 7.45 -4.36 -5.60
N LEU A 56 6.23 -4.78 -5.30
CA LEU A 56 5.97 -5.82 -4.33
C LEU A 56 4.77 -6.66 -4.73
N ASP A 57 4.71 -7.86 -4.15
CA ASP A 57 3.57 -8.76 -4.24
C ASP A 57 3.04 -9.05 -2.83
N VAL A 58 1.72 -9.04 -2.68
CA VAL A 58 1.05 -9.49 -1.47
C VAL A 58 0.81 -10.99 -1.53
N ALA A 59 1.16 -11.70 -0.46
CA ALA A 59 0.97 -13.14 -0.34
C ALA A 59 -0.48 -13.56 -0.57
N LYS A 60 -0.69 -14.76 -1.10
CA LYS A 60 -2.01 -15.40 -1.09
C LYS A 60 -2.35 -15.85 0.35
N PRO A 61 -3.64 -15.99 0.71
CA PRO A 61 -4.01 -16.53 2.00
C PRO A 61 -3.40 -17.93 2.17
N GLY A 62 -2.59 -18.12 3.21
CA GLY A 62 -1.92 -19.41 3.50
C GLY A 62 -2.82 -20.42 4.22
N ARG A 63 -4.03 -20.02 4.61
CA ARG A 63 -5.04 -20.85 5.28
C ARG A 63 -6.44 -20.41 4.89
N VAL A 64 -7.43 -21.23 5.23
CA VAL A 64 -8.84 -20.83 5.20
C VAL A 64 -9.11 -19.88 6.37
N PHE A 65 -9.78 -18.77 6.08
CA PHE A 65 -10.20 -17.78 7.06
C PHE A 65 -11.70 -17.89 7.28
N THR A 66 -12.15 -17.72 8.52
CA THR A 66 -13.59 -17.56 8.80
C THR A 66 -14.06 -16.18 8.34
N GLU A 67 -15.37 -15.96 8.29
CA GLU A 67 -15.93 -14.65 7.94
C GLU A 67 -15.43 -13.54 8.87
N GLU A 68 -15.34 -13.83 10.16
CA GLU A 68 -14.86 -12.90 11.20
C GLU A 68 -13.39 -12.51 10.98
N GLU A 69 -12.59 -13.39 10.39
CA GLU A 69 -11.18 -13.14 10.09
C GLU A 69 -10.94 -12.57 8.69
N ARG A 70 -12.00 -12.33 7.88
CA ARG A 70 -11.86 -11.91 6.46
C ARG A 70 -11.06 -10.62 6.30
N SER A 71 -11.16 -9.68 7.24
CA SER A 71 -10.36 -8.42 7.24
C SER A 71 -8.87 -8.62 7.52
N ARG A 72 -8.48 -9.77 8.09
CA ARG A 72 -7.09 -10.17 8.37
C ARG A 72 -6.45 -10.91 7.19
N VAL A 73 -7.22 -11.26 6.16
CA VAL A 73 -6.68 -11.88 4.95
C VAL A 73 -5.67 -10.93 4.29
N PRO A 74 -4.47 -11.42 3.95
CA PRO A 74 -3.49 -10.64 3.20
C PRO A 74 -4.12 -10.08 1.92
N SER A 75 -4.05 -8.77 1.73
CA SER A 75 -4.58 -8.07 0.55
C SER A 75 -3.80 -6.76 0.34
N VAL A 76 -4.14 -6.02 -0.72
CA VAL A 76 -3.57 -4.66 -0.91
C VAL A 76 -3.76 -3.75 0.31
N PHE A 77 -4.80 -3.99 1.12
CA PHE A 77 -5.02 -3.22 2.34
C PHE A 77 -4.02 -3.54 3.45
N THR A 78 -3.32 -4.67 3.41
CA THR A 78 -2.19 -4.93 4.31
C THR A 78 -1.11 -3.88 4.10
N VAL A 79 -0.77 -3.60 2.84
CA VAL A 79 0.22 -2.59 2.44
C VAL A 79 -0.28 -1.18 2.74
N LEU A 80 -1.53 -0.85 2.37
CA LEU A 80 -2.09 0.47 2.63
C LEU A 80 -2.14 0.78 4.13
N ARG A 81 -2.55 -0.18 4.97
CA ARG A 81 -2.55 -0.01 6.45
C ARG A 81 -1.16 0.24 7.00
N ALA A 82 -0.14 -0.48 6.52
CA ALA A 82 1.23 -0.26 6.96
C ALA A 82 1.74 1.14 6.58
N ILE A 83 1.42 1.62 5.37
CA ILE A 83 1.79 2.98 4.93
C ILE A 83 1.04 4.03 5.75
N THR A 84 -0.27 3.87 5.97
CA THR A 84 -1.06 4.80 6.81
C THR A 84 -0.55 4.82 8.25
N ALA A 85 -0.19 3.66 8.81
CA ALA A 85 0.38 3.59 10.16
C ALA A 85 1.76 4.27 10.25
N LEU A 86 2.61 4.11 9.23
CA LEU A 86 3.93 4.73 9.16
C LEU A 86 3.87 6.27 9.21
N PHE A 87 2.86 6.86 8.57
CA PHE A 87 2.68 8.32 8.49
C PHE A 87 1.62 8.86 9.43
N LYS A 88 1.11 8.05 10.38
CA LYS A 88 0.06 8.48 11.30
C LYS A 88 0.57 9.61 12.21
N THR A 89 -0.21 10.67 12.31
CA THR A 89 0.08 11.90 13.05
C THR A 89 -1.24 12.46 13.59
N GLU A 90 -1.23 13.04 14.78
CA GLU A 90 -2.39 13.77 15.34
C GLU A 90 -2.36 15.25 14.93
N GLU A 91 -1.26 15.70 14.34
CA GLU A 91 -0.92 17.09 14.05
C GLU A 91 -1.50 17.61 12.73
N ASP A 92 -1.81 16.73 11.77
CA ASP A 92 -2.44 17.10 10.49
C ASP A 92 -3.50 16.08 10.05
N ALA A 93 -4.76 16.50 10.10
CA ALA A 93 -5.91 15.68 9.69
C ALA A 93 -6.04 15.54 8.16
N ASN A 94 -5.31 16.33 7.37
CA ASN A 94 -5.37 16.29 5.90
C ASN A 94 -4.32 15.36 5.29
N LEU A 95 -3.41 14.80 6.08
CA LEU A 95 -2.44 13.83 5.59
C LEU A 95 -3.14 12.49 5.35
N GLY A 96 -3.23 12.08 4.09
CA GLY A 96 -3.94 10.87 3.72
C GLY A 96 -3.62 10.34 2.35
N LEU A 97 -4.13 9.14 2.07
CA LEU A 97 -4.15 8.54 0.74
C LEU A 97 -5.51 8.85 0.11
N TYR A 98 -5.48 9.42 -1.09
CA TYR A 98 -6.69 9.75 -1.85
C TYR A 98 -6.58 9.14 -3.23
N GLY A 99 -7.68 8.55 -3.70
CA GLY A 99 -7.71 7.84 -4.97
C GLY A 99 -9.00 7.06 -5.13
N ALA A 100 -8.95 6.04 -5.98
CA ALA A 100 -10.10 5.18 -6.27
C ALA A 100 -9.74 3.70 -6.05
N PHE A 101 -10.74 2.93 -5.65
CA PHE A 101 -10.67 1.47 -5.65
C PHE A 101 -11.41 0.94 -6.87
N GLY A 102 -10.71 0.15 -7.70
CA GLY A 102 -11.32 -0.55 -8.82
C GLY A 102 -12.30 -1.61 -8.34
N TYR A 103 -13.33 -1.91 -9.13
CA TYR A 103 -14.32 -2.94 -8.81
C TYR A 103 -13.69 -4.33 -8.66
N ASP A 104 -12.65 -4.61 -9.44
CA ASP A 104 -11.87 -5.85 -9.44
C ASP A 104 -11.14 -6.11 -8.11
N LEU A 105 -10.99 -5.09 -7.25
CA LEU A 105 -10.47 -5.25 -5.91
C LEU A 105 -11.30 -6.22 -5.05
N ALA A 106 -12.63 -6.27 -5.27
CA ALA A 106 -13.53 -7.13 -4.51
C ALA A 106 -13.18 -8.62 -4.69
N PHE A 107 -12.65 -9.02 -5.85
CA PHE A 107 -12.22 -10.39 -6.14
C PHE A 107 -11.00 -10.86 -5.32
N GLN A 108 -10.39 -9.97 -4.53
CA GLN A 108 -9.39 -10.39 -3.54
C GLN A 108 -10.00 -10.92 -2.24
N PHE A 109 -11.28 -10.63 -2.01
CA PHE A 109 -12.01 -10.99 -0.80
C PHE A 109 -13.09 -12.03 -1.05
N ASP A 110 -13.71 -12.04 -2.22
CA ASP A 110 -14.71 -13.03 -2.62
C ASP A 110 -14.18 -13.91 -3.79
N PRO A 111 -14.23 -15.25 -3.66
CA PRO A 111 -13.90 -16.17 -4.74
C PRO A 111 -14.93 -16.20 -5.88
#